data_AF-A0A645I355-F1
#
_entry.id   AF-A0A645I355-F1
#
_cell.length_a   1.000
_cell.length_b   1.000
_cell.length_c   1.000
_cell.angle_alpha   90.00
_cell.angle_beta   90.00
_cell.angle_gamma   90.00
#
_symmetry.space_group_name_H-M   'P 1'
#
loop_
_entity.id
_entity.type
_entity.pdbx_description
1 polymer ?
#
loop_
_entity_poly.entity_id
_entity_poly.type
_entity_poly.pdbx_seq_one_letter_code
_entity_poly.pdbx_strand_id
1 'polypeptide(L)'
;MRSYGVGNAPQNKEFLKELEDASSRGIVVVNLTQCMSGKVNMGGYATGNALAHAGVIGGADMTVEATLTKLHYLLSQGLDTQTIREAMTQNLRGELTPDD
;
A
#
# COMPACT_ATOMS: atom_id res chain seq x y z
N MET A 1 6.55 -0.81 0.47
CA MET A 1 7.18 -2.14 0.44
C MET A 1 6.92 -2.80 -0.91
N ARG A 2 7.85 -3.65 -1.38
CA ARG A 2 7.67 -4.45 -2.60
C ARG A 2 7.53 -5.92 -2.20
N SER A 3 6.40 -6.53 -2.53
CA SER A 3 5.99 -7.85 -2.08
C SER A 3 5.86 -8.84 -3.25
N TYR A 4 5.66 -10.11 -2.95
CA TYR A 4 5.62 -11.17 -3.95
C TYR A 4 4.26 -11.27 -4.64
N GLY A 5 4.26 -11.47 -5.96
CA GLY A 5 3.05 -11.76 -6.74
C GLY A 5 1.97 -10.68 -6.56
N VAL A 6 0.79 -11.09 -6.12
CA VAL A 6 -0.37 -10.20 -5.94
C VAL A 6 -0.39 -9.43 -4.61
N GLY A 7 0.74 -9.30 -3.91
CA GLY A 7 0.79 -8.56 -2.64
C GLY A 7 1.23 -9.36 -1.42
N ASN A 8 1.81 -10.55 -1.59
CA ASN A 8 2.10 -11.47 -0.50
C ASN A 8 3.41 -11.13 0.21
N ALA A 9 3.37 -11.09 1.54
CA ALA A 9 4.54 -10.94 2.41
C ALA A 9 4.60 -12.07 3.46
N PRO A 10 5.76 -12.29 4.09
CA PRO A 10 5.89 -13.26 5.19
C PRO A 10 4.88 -12.98 6.33
N GLN A 11 4.30 -14.04 6.90
CA GLN A 11 3.39 -13.94 8.06
C GLN A 11 4.12 -14.04 9.41
N ASN A 12 5.41 -13.71 9.45
CA ASN A 12 6.14 -13.66 10.71
C ASN A 12 5.51 -12.58 11.62
N LYS A 13 5.27 -12.93 12.89
CA LYS A 13 4.57 -12.05 13.85
C LYS A 13 5.33 -10.77 14.16
N GLU A 14 6.66 -10.85 14.30
CA GLU A 14 7.50 -9.67 14.58
C GLU A 14 7.49 -8.72 13.38
N PHE A 15 7.58 -9.25 12.16
CA PHE A 15 7.48 -8.46 10.94
C PHE A 15 6.13 -7.72 10.84
N LEU A 16 5.01 -8.41 11.06
CA LEU A 16 3.69 -7.77 11.04
C LEU A 16 3.53 -6.74 12.15
N LYS A 17 4.12 -7.00 13.33
CA LYS A 17 4.10 -6.08 14.46
C LYS A 17 4.83 -4.77 14.15
N GLU A 18 5.99 -4.85 13.51
CA GLU A 18 6.74 -3.66 13.08
C GLU A 18 5.97 -2.81 12.06
N LEU A 19 5.20 -3.44 11.16
CA LEU A 19 4.33 -2.73 10.22
C LEU A 19 3.17 -2.04 10.94
N GLU A 20 2.54 -2.74 11.88
CA GLU A 20 1.48 -2.18 12.73
C GLU A 20 2.00 -0.99 13.54
N ASP A 21 3.19 -1.11 14.14
CA ASP A 21 3.81 -0.04 14.93
C ASP A 21 4.24 1.15 14.07
N ALA A 22 4.67 0.92 12.83
CA ALA A 22 4.91 2.00 11.89
C ALA A 22 3.60 2.73 11.55
N SER A 23 2.54 1.98 11.23
CA SER A 23 1.25 2.56 10.85
C SER A 23 0.59 3.32 12.01
N SER A 24 0.71 2.82 13.26
CA SER A 24 0.19 3.48 14.46
C SER A 24 0.90 4.81 14.77
N ARG A 25 2.17 4.96 14.38
CA ARG A 25 2.91 6.24 14.43
C ARG A 25 2.58 7.21 13.29
N GLY A 26 1.65 6.86 12.40
CA GLY A 26 1.25 7.68 11.26
C GLY A 26 2.13 7.53 10.02
N ILE A 27 3.00 6.49 9.96
CA ILE A 27 3.77 6.20 8.75
C ILE A 27 2.84 5.53 7.72
N VAL A 28 2.84 6.05 6.50
CA VAL A 28 2.06 5.47 5.38
C VAL A 28 2.86 4.34 4.75
N VAL A 29 2.38 3.10 4.90
CA VAL A 29 3.01 1.90 4.32
C VAL A 29 2.17 1.42 3.14
N VAL A 30 2.74 1.47 1.94
CA VAL A 30 2.09 1.04 0.69
C VAL A 30 2.66 -0.28 0.21
N ASN A 31 1.80 -1.24 -0.10
CA ASN A 31 2.15 -2.55 -0.66
C ASN A 31 2.06 -2.53 -2.19
N LEU A 32 3.19 -2.76 -2.84
CA LEU A 32 3.30 -2.92 -4.30
C LEU A 32 3.83 -4.31 -4.64
N THR A 33 3.53 -4.80 -5.83
CA THR A 33 4.17 -6.00 -6.34
C THR A 33 5.63 -5.71 -6.74
N GLN A 34 6.51 -6.69 -6.56
CA GLN A 34 7.85 -6.66 -7.13
C GLN A 34 7.89 -7.12 -8.60
N CYS A 35 6.81 -7.71 -9.09
CA CYS A 35 6.67 -8.12 -10.49
C CYS A 35 6.68 -6.90 -11.41
N MET A 36 7.09 -7.08 -12.67
CA MET A 36 7.09 -6.01 -13.68
C MET A 36 5.67 -5.54 -14.02
N SER A 37 4.71 -6.46 -14.00
CA SER A 37 3.29 -6.19 -14.19
C SER A 37 2.47 -7.00 -13.18
N GLY A 38 1.28 -6.48 -12.87
CA GLY A 38 0.34 -7.11 -11.94
C GLY A 38 -0.35 -6.09 -11.05
N LYS A 39 -1.44 -6.52 -10.42
CA LYS A 39 -2.22 -5.73 -9.47
C LYS A 39 -2.13 -6.38 -8.10
N VAL A 40 -1.77 -5.59 -7.09
CA VAL A 40 -1.87 -6.02 -5.69
C VAL A 40 -3.33 -6.21 -5.33
N ASN A 41 -3.68 -7.39 -4.82
CA ASN A 41 -5.00 -7.72 -4.32
C ASN A 41 -4.86 -8.22 -2.87
N MET A 42 -5.10 -7.31 -1.92
CA MET A 42 -5.02 -7.65 -0.49
C MET A 42 -6.29 -8.29 0.07
N GLY A 43 -7.42 -8.25 -0.66
CA GLY A 43 -8.66 -8.88 -0.25
C GLY A 43 -8.78 -10.36 -0.64
N GLY A 44 -8.01 -10.81 -1.65
CA GLY A 44 -8.15 -12.14 -2.24
C GLY A 44 -7.46 -13.30 -1.48
N TYR A 45 -6.58 -13.02 -0.50
CA TYR A 45 -5.78 -14.04 0.18
C TYR A 45 -5.54 -13.72 1.66
N ALA A 46 -5.36 -14.77 2.49
CA ALA A 46 -5.12 -14.64 3.94
C ALA A 46 -3.91 -13.76 4.30
N THR A 47 -2.86 -13.77 3.47
CA THR A 47 -1.65 -12.94 3.56
C THR A 47 -1.92 -11.46 3.33
N GLY A 48 -2.75 -11.13 2.33
CA GLY A 48 -3.18 -9.75 2.09
C GLY A 48 -3.99 -9.20 3.26
N ASN A 49 -4.82 -10.04 3.85
CA ASN A 49 -5.62 -9.67 5.02
C ASN A 49 -4.74 -9.34 6.24
N ALA A 50 -3.68 -10.11 6.50
CA ALA A 50 -2.75 -9.83 7.60
C ALA A 50 -2.04 -8.47 7.47
N LEU A 51 -1.63 -8.11 6.24
CA LEU A 51 -1.04 -6.78 5.97
C LEU A 51 -2.06 -5.65 6.15
N ALA A 52 -3.30 -5.85 5.70
CA ALA A 52 -4.37 -4.88 5.89
C ALA A 52 -4.67 -4.63 7.37
N HIS A 53 -4.71 -5.70 8.20
CA HIS A 53 -4.86 -5.57 9.65
C HIS A 53 -3.69 -4.83 10.31
N ALA A 54 -2.47 -4.95 9.77
CA ALA A 54 -1.31 -4.17 10.21
C ALA A 54 -1.31 -2.72 9.69
N GLY A 55 -2.39 -2.26 9.04
CA GLY A 55 -2.53 -0.89 8.56
C GLY A 55 -1.72 -0.57 7.30
N VAL A 56 -1.36 -1.60 6.52
CA VAL A 56 -0.74 -1.44 5.19
C VAL A 56 -1.84 -1.23 4.15
N ILE A 57 -1.62 -0.32 3.21
CA ILE A 57 -2.54 -0.05 2.10
C ILE A 57 -2.05 -0.65 0.79
N GLY A 58 -2.97 -1.08 -0.08
CA GLY A 58 -2.64 -1.67 -1.38
C GLY A 58 -2.41 -0.58 -2.41
N GLY A 59 -1.33 -0.68 -3.18
CA GLY A 59 -1.05 0.26 -4.27
C GLY A 59 -1.60 -0.18 -5.63
N ALA A 60 -2.52 -1.15 -5.67
CA ALA A 60 -3.10 -1.71 -6.90
C ALA A 60 -2.01 -2.08 -7.93
N ASP A 61 -2.11 -1.57 -9.15
CA ASP A 61 -1.19 -1.74 -10.28
C ASP A 61 -0.26 -0.52 -10.49
N MET A 62 -0.13 0.36 -9.50
CA MET A 62 0.82 1.48 -9.59
C MET A 62 2.26 0.98 -9.73
N THR A 63 3.03 1.70 -10.54
CA THR A 63 4.49 1.54 -10.56
C THR A 63 5.12 2.09 -9.28
N VAL A 64 6.39 1.74 -9.05
CA VAL A 64 7.15 2.29 -7.92
C VAL A 64 7.32 3.79 -8.08
N GLU A 65 7.56 4.27 -9.29
CA GLU A 65 7.73 5.68 -9.64
C GLU A 65 6.45 6.47 -9.38
N ALA A 66 5.29 5.96 -9.82
CA ALA A 66 3.99 6.57 -9.58
C ALA A 66 3.68 6.61 -8.08
N THR A 67 3.92 5.52 -7.35
CA THR A 67 3.69 5.45 -5.90
C THR A 67 4.58 6.42 -5.14
N LEU A 68 5.88 6.46 -5.46
CA LEU A 68 6.84 7.36 -4.82
C LEU A 68 6.43 8.83 -5.03
N THR A 69 6.17 9.21 -6.28
CA THR A 69 5.79 10.59 -6.62
C THR A 69 4.44 10.99 -6.04
N LYS A 70 3.46 10.07 -6.02
CA LYS A 70 2.16 10.30 -5.39
C LYS A 70 2.27 10.48 -3.87
N LEU A 71 3.11 9.69 -3.20
CA LEU A 71 3.40 9.89 -1.77
C LEU A 71 4.04 11.26 -1.51
N HIS A 72 5.06 11.63 -2.28
CA HIS A 72 5.69 12.95 -2.19
C HIS A 72 4.68 14.09 -2.37
N TYR A 73 3.82 13.98 -3.39
CA TYR A 73 2.76 14.94 -3.65
C TYR A 73 1.82 15.07 -2.45
N LEU A 74 1.21 13.97 -2.00
CA LEU A 74 0.19 13.96 -0.94
C LEU A 74 0.75 14.44 0.41
N LEU A 75 1.96 13.99 0.78
CA LEU A 75 2.64 14.43 2.01
C LEU A 75 2.95 15.94 2.01
N SER A 76 3.03 16.56 0.83
CA SER A 76 3.29 18.00 0.69
C SER A 76 2.03 18.88 0.76
N GLN A 77 0.83 18.29 0.84
CA GLN A 77 -0.44 19.02 0.79
C GLN A 77 -1.01 19.44 2.16
N GLY A 78 -0.32 19.14 3.27
CA GLY A 78 -0.86 19.42 4.61
C GLY A 78 -2.07 18.56 4.98
N LEU A 79 -2.22 17.40 4.35
CA LEU A 79 -3.28 16.42 4.62
C LEU A 79 -2.94 15.59 5.85
N ASP A 80 -3.96 15.16 6.59
CA ASP A 80 -3.75 14.17 7.64
C ASP A 80 -3.41 12.78 7.05
N THR A 81 -2.81 11.92 7.87
CA THR A 81 -2.35 10.59 7.43
C THR A 81 -3.50 9.73 6.90
N GLN A 82 -4.71 9.87 7.45
CA GLN A 82 -5.87 9.07 7.03
C GLN A 82 -6.29 9.45 5.61
N THR A 83 -6.38 10.73 5.32
CA THR A 83 -6.66 11.27 3.98
C THR A 83 -5.60 10.85 2.98
N ILE A 84 -4.31 10.84 3.38
CA ILE A 84 -3.23 10.37 2.51
C ILE A 84 -3.40 8.87 2.20
N ARG A 85 -3.74 8.04 3.20
CA ARG A 85 -3.98 6.61 2.99
C ARG A 85 -5.13 6.36 2.01
N GLU A 86 -6.22 7.10 2.14
CA GLU A 86 -7.38 7.02 1.24
C GLU A 86 -7.04 7.50 -0.17
N ALA A 87 -6.36 8.64 -0.30
CA ALA A 87 -5.97 9.18 -1.61
C ALA A 87 -4.97 8.26 -2.34
N MET A 88 -4.13 7.52 -1.60
CA MET A 88 -3.21 6.54 -2.20
C MET A 88 -3.94 5.40 -2.91
N THR A 89 -5.15 5.01 -2.48
CA THR A 89 -5.95 3.94 -3.12
C THR A 89 -6.89 4.46 -4.21
N GLN A 90 -7.00 5.77 -4.40
CA GLN A 90 -7.85 6.39 -5.42
C GLN A 90 -7.08 6.71 -6.68
N ASN A 91 -7.68 6.54 -7.85
CA ASN A 91 -7.09 7.00 -9.10
C ASN A 91 -7.19 8.54 -9.19
N LEU A 92 -6.06 9.24 -9.12
CA LEU A 92 -6.03 10.70 -9.19
C LEU A 92 -5.78 11.21 -10.61
N ARG A 93 -4.90 10.56 -11.37
CA ARG A 93 -4.35 11.03 -12.66
C ARG A 93 -4.09 9.89 -13.66
N GLY A 94 -4.74 8.74 -13.48
CA GLY A 94 -4.57 7.56 -14.34
C GLY A 94 -3.46 6.62 -13.88
N GLU A 95 -2.91 6.81 -12.68
CA GLU A 95 -1.77 6.05 -12.18
C GLU A 95 -2.11 4.64 -11.68
N LEU A 96 -3.40 4.37 -11.42
CA LEU A 96 -3.91 3.07 -11.03
C LEU A 96 -5.25 2.78 -11.70
N THR A 97 -5.54 1.50 -11.88
CA THR A 97 -6.82 1.00 -12.39
C THR A 97 -7.77 0.72 -11.22
N PRO A 98 -8.91 1.44 -11.09
CA PRO A 98 -9.92 1.19 -10.06
C PRO A 98 -10.43 -0.26 -10.09
N ASP A 99 -10.96 -0.73 -8.96
CA ASP A 99 -11.80 -1.94 -8.97
C ASP A 99 -13.18 -1.59 -9.55
N ASP A 100 -13.80 -2.55 -10.26
CA ASP A 100 -15.14 -2.41 -10.86
C ASP A 100 -16.26 -2.34 -9.80
#